data_AF-A0A2I0T065-F1
#
_entry.id   AF-A0A2I0T065-F1
#
_cell.length_a   1.000
_cell.length_b   1.000
_cell.length_c   1.000
_cell.angle_alpha   90.00
_cell.angle_beta   90.00
_cell.angle_gamma   90.00
#
_symmetry.space_group_name_H-M   'P 1'
#
loop_
_entity.id
_entity.type
_entity.pdbx_description
1 polymer ?
#
loop_
_entity_poly.entity_id
_entity_poly.type
_entity_poly.pdbx_seq_one_letter_code
_entity_poly.pdbx_strand_id
1 'polypeptide(L)'
;MKANVELSYIYIWGNKFDEATCIAFSELIETGRLKPNRTDVEPYEVDGQVHLAELSHGLKKHYYWTPSCGQVTNKDANASLAIAAVSEHL
;
A
#
# COMPACT_ATOMS: atom_id res chain seq x y z
N MET A 1 19.14 9.87 -24.36
CA MET A 1 18.08 10.25 -23.41
C MET A 1 18.30 9.46 -22.12
N LYS A 2 18.46 10.11 -20.97
CA LYS A 2 18.63 9.44 -19.68
C LYS A 2 17.25 9.27 -19.06
N ALA A 3 16.78 8.04 -18.87
CA ALA A 3 15.48 7.75 -18.28
C ALA A 3 15.68 7.13 -16.89
N ASN A 4 14.84 7.50 -15.93
CA ASN A 4 14.83 6.84 -14.64
C ASN A 4 14.17 5.46 -14.78
N VAL A 5 14.97 4.42 -14.54
CA VAL A 5 14.58 3.01 -14.69
C VAL A 5 13.87 2.45 -13.45
N GLU A 6 14.03 3.05 -12.27
CA GLU A 6 13.49 2.52 -11.00
C GLU A 6 12.89 3.61 -10.11
N LEU A 7 11.78 3.27 -9.48
CA LEU A 7 11.13 4.05 -8.43
C LEU A 7 11.41 3.37 -7.09
N SER A 8 12.00 4.11 -6.16
CA SER A 8 12.46 3.53 -4.90
C SER A 8 11.31 3.20 -3.95
N TYR A 9 10.35 4.11 -3.77
CA TYR A 9 9.17 3.95 -2.91
C TYR A 9 8.04 4.87 -3.35
N ILE A 10 6.81 4.37 -3.43
CA ILE A 10 5.62 5.16 -3.70
C ILE A 10 4.48 4.60 -2.86
N TYR A 11 3.85 5.45 -2.03
CA TYR A 11 2.73 5.05 -1.18
C TYR A 11 1.54 5.96 -1.51
N ILE A 12 0.42 5.35 -1.86
CA ILE A 12 -0.75 6.04 -2.42
C ILE A 12 -2.07 5.62 -1.78
N TRP A 13 -2.08 4.63 -0.89
CA TRP A 13 -3.31 4.20 -0.24
C TRP A 13 -4.01 5.36 0.48
N GLY A 14 -5.34 5.36 0.46
CA GLY A 14 -6.19 6.44 0.98
C GLY A 14 -6.50 7.57 -0.01
N ASN A 15 -5.96 7.53 -1.23
CA ASN A 15 -6.40 8.40 -2.32
C ASN A 15 -7.58 7.79 -3.10
N LYS A 16 -8.29 8.63 -3.87
CA LYS A 16 -9.28 8.16 -4.84
C LYS A 16 -8.56 7.79 -6.13
N PHE A 17 -8.66 6.53 -6.53
CA PHE A 17 -8.07 6.03 -7.77
C PHE A 17 -9.11 6.02 -8.90
N ASP A 18 -8.68 6.48 -10.06
CA ASP A 18 -9.34 6.20 -11.33
C ASP A 18 -8.69 4.99 -12.01
N GLU A 19 -9.35 4.47 -13.04
CA GLU A 19 -8.90 3.28 -13.77
C GLU A 19 -7.50 3.45 -14.36
N ALA A 20 -7.19 4.63 -14.89
CA ALA A 20 -5.87 4.96 -15.43
C ALA A 20 -4.77 4.85 -14.37
N THR A 21 -5.04 5.30 -13.13
CA THR A 21 -4.10 5.15 -12.02
C THR A 21 -3.89 3.69 -11.66
N CYS A 22 -4.96 2.88 -11.59
CA CYS A 22 -4.85 1.45 -11.28
C CYS A 22 -4.00 0.71 -12.32
N ILE A 23 -4.25 0.96 -13.62
CA ILE A 23 -3.48 0.36 -14.71
C ILE A 23 -2.02 0.78 -14.64
N ALA A 24 -1.75 2.08 -14.47
CA ALA A 24 -0.39 2.58 -14.40
C ALA A 24 0.41 1.95 -13.24
N PHE A 25 -0.22 1.76 -12.07
CA PHE A 25 0.43 1.09 -10.96
C PHE A 25 0.64 -0.41 -11.19
N SER A 26 -0.29 -1.09 -11.87
CA SER A 26 -0.09 -2.48 -12.31
C SER A 26 1.14 -2.59 -13.20
N GLU A 27 1.23 -1.73 -14.23
CA GLU A 27 2.36 -1.72 -15.16
C GLU A 27 3.68 -1.41 -14.45
N LEU A 28 3.71 -0.44 -13.52
CA LEU A 28 4.91 -0.12 -12.76
C LEU A 28 5.43 -1.31 -11.96
N ILE A 29 4.53 -2.10 -11.39
CA ILE A 29 4.85 -3.28 -10.59
C ILE A 29 5.25 -4.46 -11.48
N GLU A 30 4.48 -4.75 -12.53
CA GLU A 30 4.73 -5.82 -13.50
C GLU A 30 6.05 -5.63 -14.26
N THR A 31 6.36 -4.39 -14.66
CA THR A 31 7.63 -4.07 -15.33
C THR A 31 8.83 -4.05 -14.38
N GLY A 32 8.61 -4.21 -13.07
CA GLY A 32 9.65 -4.17 -12.04
C GLY A 32 10.24 -2.78 -11.80
N ARG A 33 9.66 -1.73 -12.39
CA ARG A 33 10.06 -0.33 -12.14
C ARG A 33 9.75 0.10 -10.72
N LEU A 34 8.69 -0.44 -10.13
CA LEU A 34 8.33 -0.31 -8.72
C LEU A 34 8.28 -1.72 -8.12
N LYS A 35 9.11 -1.98 -7.10
CA LYS A 35 9.09 -3.30 -6.44
C LYS A 35 7.83 -3.45 -5.57
N PRO A 36 7.18 -4.62 -5.51
CA PRO A 36 5.98 -4.82 -4.69
C PRO A 36 6.15 -4.45 -3.21
N ASN A 37 7.34 -4.64 -2.64
CA ASN A 37 7.65 -4.30 -1.24
C ASN A 37 8.03 -2.81 -1.02
N ARG A 38 7.84 -1.97 -2.04
CA ARG A 38 8.15 -0.54 -2.06
C ARG A 38 6.90 0.32 -2.27
N THR A 39 5.72 -0.26 -2.07
CA THR A 39 4.43 0.41 -2.18
C THR A 39 3.49 -0.07 -1.07
N ASP A 40 2.36 0.59 -0.88
CA ASP A 40 1.29 0.21 0.06
C ASP A 40 0.06 -0.35 -0.68
N VAL A 41 0.21 -0.65 -1.96
CA VAL A 41 -0.88 -1.20 -2.79
C VAL A 41 -0.45 -2.39 -3.62
N GLU A 42 -1.37 -3.34 -3.81
CA GLU A 42 -1.27 -4.42 -4.79
C GLU A 42 -2.36 -4.29 -5.86
N PRO A 43 -2.03 -4.47 -7.15
CA PRO A 43 -3.02 -4.58 -8.21
C PRO A 43 -3.79 -5.90 -8.10
N TYR A 44 -5.10 -5.85 -8.31
CA TYR A 44 -5.96 -7.02 -8.46
C TYR A 44 -7.01 -6.77 -9.54
N GLU A 45 -7.53 -7.85 -10.14
CA GLU A 45 -8.53 -7.77 -11.22
C GLU A 45 -9.91 -8.25 -10.73
N VAL A 46 -10.95 -7.48 -11.03
CA VAL A 46 -12.36 -7.85 -10.85
C VAL A 46 -13.13 -7.46 -12.10
N ASP A 47 -13.89 -8.39 -12.67
CA ASP A 47 -14.71 -8.15 -13.87
C ASP A 47 -13.92 -7.55 -15.06
N GLY A 48 -12.63 -7.90 -15.19
CA GLY A 48 -11.74 -7.39 -16.23
C GLY A 48 -11.22 -5.96 -15.98
N GLN A 49 -11.48 -5.38 -14.81
CA GLN A 49 -10.98 -4.08 -14.39
C GLN A 49 -9.91 -4.23 -13.30
N VAL A 50 -8.83 -3.46 -13.46
CA VAL A 50 -7.73 -3.42 -12.48
C VAL A 50 -8.07 -2.43 -11.37
N HIS A 51 -7.90 -2.89 -10.14
CA HIS A 51 -8.06 -2.12 -8.91
C HIS A 51 -6.81 -2.25 -8.03
N LEU A 52 -6.73 -1.41 -7.00
CA LEU A 52 -5.63 -1.40 -6.04
C LEU A 52 -6.16 -1.76 -4.65
N ALA A 53 -5.61 -2.79 -4.04
CA ALA A 53 -5.88 -3.20 -2.67
C ALA A 53 -4.75 -2.73 -1.75
N GLU A 54 -5.08 -2.51 -0.47
CA GLU A 54 -4.09 -2.13 0.53
C GLU A 54 -3.13 -3.29 0.85
N LEU A 55 -1.83 -3.03 0.73
CA LEU A 55 -0.79 -3.85 1.33
C LEU A 55 -0.38 -3.24 2.68
N SER A 56 -0.80 -3.88 3.76
CA SER A 56 -0.29 -3.52 5.08
C SER A 56 1.08 -4.14 5.31
N HIS A 57 2.13 -3.35 5.13
CA HIS A 57 3.49 -3.73 5.52
C HIS A 57 3.78 -3.57 7.03
N GLY A 58 2.73 -3.39 7.84
CA GLY A 58 2.85 -2.90 9.20
C GLY A 58 3.24 -1.42 9.18
N LEU A 59 2.33 -0.57 9.64
CA LEU A 59 2.60 0.86 9.65
C LEU A 59 3.78 1.17 10.57
N LYS A 60 4.89 1.65 10.00
CA LYS A 60 5.70 2.63 10.71
C LYS A 60 4.80 3.85 10.86
N LYS A 61 4.20 4.03 12.05
CA LYS A 61 3.31 5.12 12.49
C LYS A 61 3.75 6.55 12.12
N HIS A 62 4.93 6.74 11.52
CA HIS A 62 5.60 8.03 11.40
C HIS A 62 5.67 8.59 9.97
N TYR A 63 5.13 7.94 8.94
CA TYR A 63 5.30 8.45 7.56
C TYR A 63 4.22 9.44 7.08
N TYR A 64 2.98 9.35 7.59
CA TYR A 64 1.89 10.22 7.13
C TYR A 64 1.21 11.02 8.24
N TRP A 65 1.29 10.59 9.50
CA TRP A 65 0.60 11.26 10.60
C TRP A 65 1.20 10.94 11.97
N THR A 66 1.82 11.94 12.61
CA THR A 66 2.02 11.94 14.06
C THR A 66 1.15 13.06 14.62
N PRO A 67 0.07 12.78 15.38
CA PRO A 67 -0.70 13.84 15.99
C PRO A 67 0.18 14.55 17.02
N SER A 68 0.28 15.89 16.94
CA SER A 68 1.08 16.71 17.86
C SER A 68 0.54 16.66 19.30
N CYS A 69 -0.70 16.20 19.50
CA CYS A 69 -1.28 15.90 20.80
C CYS A 69 -2.20 14.66 20.75
N GLY A 70 -2.25 13.91 21.85
CA GLY A 70 -3.08 12.70 21.99
C GLY A 70 -2.23 11.43 22.15
N GLN A 71 -2.63 10.55 23.08
CA GLN A 71 -1.93 9.29 23.32
C GLN A 71 -1.94 8.40 22.07
N VAL A 72 -0.80 7.76 21.80
CA VAL A 72 -0.46 6.94 20.61
C VAL A 72 -1.35 5.69 20.46
N THR A 73 -2.28 5.45 21.38
CA THR A 73 -3.14 4.27 21.45
C THR A 73 -4.50 4.54 20.80
N ASN A 74 -4.51 4.81 19.50
CA ASN A 74 -5.76 4.68 18.75
C ASN A 74 -5.86 3.22 18.27
N LYS A 75 -6.72 2.43 18.92
CA LYS A 75 -7.03 1.05 18.49
C LYS A 75 -7.69 1.00 17.11
N ASP A 76 -8.26 2.12 16.67
CA ASP A 76 -8.95 2.29 15.40
C ASP A 76 -8.02 2.82 14.30
N ALA A 77 -6.75 3.10 14.62
CA ALA A 77 -5.74 3.45 13.62
C ALA A 77 -5.26 2.17 12.91
N ASN A 78 -6.04 1.77 11.92
CA ASN A 78 -5.82 0.73 10.91
C ASN A 78 -6.17 -0.69 11.38
N ALA A 79 -7.17 -1.27 10.71
CA ALA A 79 -7.69 -2.62 10.94
C ALA A 79 -6.61 -3.71 10.76
N SER A 80 -5.52 -3.42 10.04
CA SER A 80 -4.40 -4.34 9.85
C SER A 80 -3.56 -4.57 11.12
N LEU A 81 -3.61 -3.67 12.12
CA LEU A 81 -2.94 -3.91 13.41
C LEU A 81 -3.74 -4.88 14.31
N ALA A 82 -5.02 -5.09 14.00
CA ALA A 82 -5.92 -5.96 14.75
C ALA A 82 -5.86 -7.44 14.31
N ILE A 83 -5.18 -7.75 13.20
CA ILE A 83 -4.94 -9.15 12.82
C ILE A 83 -3.81 -9.70 13.69
N ALA A 84 -4.19 -10.18 14.88
CA ALA A 84 -3.36 -11.10 15.63
C ALA A 84 -3.11 -12.34 14.75
N ALA A 85 -1.88 -12.86 14.75
CA ALA A 85 -1.59 -14.14 14.15
C ALA A 85 -2.54 -15.18 14.76
N VAL A 86 -3.37 -15.81 13.92
CA VAL A 86 -4.02 -17.07 14.29
C VAL A 86 -2.87 -18.03 14.51
N SER A 87 -2.48 -18.21 15.77
CA SER A 87 -1.51 -19.24 16.15
C SER A 87 -2.04 -20.55 15.59
N GLU A 88 -1.16 -21.23 14.87
CA GLU A 88 -1.34 -22.59 14.38
C GLU A 88 -2.01 -23.43 15.49
N HIS A 89 -3.28 -23.79 15.28
CA HIS A 89 -3.92 -24.82 16.07
C HIS A 89 -3.31 -26.15 15.62
N LEU A 90 -2.26 -26.55 16.33
CA LEU A 90 -1.77 -27.92 16.41
C LEU A 90 -2.68 -28.72 17.36
#